data_AF-A0A6M1ZQU2-F1
#
_entry.id   AF-A0A6M1ZQU2-F1
#
_cell.length_a   1.000
_cell.length_b   1.000
_cell.length_c   1.000
_cell.angle_alpha   90.00
_cell.angle_beta   90.00
_cell.angle_gamma   90.00
#
_symmetry.space_group_name_H-M   'P 1'
#
loop_
_entity.id
_entity.type
_entity.pdbx_description
1 polymer ?
#
loop_
_entity_poly.entity_id
_entity_poly.type
_entity_poly.pdbx_seq_one_letter_code
_entity_poly.pdbx_strand_id
1 'polypeptide(L)'
;MNPFSFINENYTIAFQSENLSSPEEAEIVLLCDRHDDAALMLRNAQLIDLFVKESKVMLVEGIPSMVEIDPRTRMSSFYVKSSVKVMGWDRGVSTSMWGCSSKIIDAVLEKERKQAVFLLKFRGSEDSMNEEEVTLKSECDRSFSQFMEIMKEEHFDHVEMAFNTFQTRNQAMIETLEKTKHSMSRRFVIAGEFHLIQEKGNNDPRMSVAPLRDYLRDKKAVILKHKYEQLV
;
A
#
# COMPACT_ATOMS: atom_id res chain seq x y z
N MET A 1 -22.65 -1.49 -9.42
CA MET A 1 -22.44 -2.70 -8.59
C MET A 1 -22.49 -2.27 -7.13
N ASN A 2 -23.07 -3.05 -6.21
CA ASN A 2 -23.00 -2.73 -4.78
C ASN A 2 -21.66 -3.20 -4.18
N PRO A 3 -21.15 -2.57 -3.09
CA PRO A 3 -19.84 -2.93 -2.52
C PRO A 3 -19.74 -4.39 -2.06
N PHE A 4 -20.79 -4.94 -1.46
CA PHE A 4 -20.79 -6.32 -0.93
C PHE A 4 -20.57 -7.37 -2.03
N SER A 5 -21.30 -7.26 -3.14
CA SER A 5 -21.14 -8.13 -4.31
C SER A 5 -19.72 -8.02 -4.88
N PHE A 6 -19.17 -6.81 -4.98
CA PHE A 6 -17.79 -6.61 -5.48
C PHE A 6 -16.76 -7.25 -4.55
N ILE A 7 -16.92 -7.11 -3.23
CA ILE A 7 -16.06 -7.75 -2.22
C ILE A 7 -16.11 -9.26 -2.39
N ASN A 8 -17.30 -9.85 -2.43
CA ASN A 8 -17.44 -11.30 -2.55
C ASN A 8 -16.90 -11.86 -3.86
N GLU A 9 -16.91 -11.09 -4.95
CA GLU A 9 -16.38 -11.53 -6.23
C GLU A 9 -14.84 -11.47 -6.27
N ASN A 10 -14.24 -10.45 -5.63
CA ASN A 10 -12.82 -10.13 -5.83
C ASN A 10 -11.91 -10.42 -4.61
N TYR A 11 -12.48 -10.57 -3.41
CA TYR A 11 -11.73 -10.63 -2.16
C TYR A 11 -12.19 -11.76 -1.24
N THR A 12 -11.23 -12.32 -0.51
CA THR A 12 -11.42 -13.16 0.67
C THR A 12 -11.36 -12.26 1.90
N ILE A 13 -12.30 -12.44 2.82
CA ILE A 13 -12.28 -11.77 4.13
C ILE A 13 -11.29 -12.53 5.02
N ALA A 14 -10.12 -11.94 5.26
CA ALA A 14 -9.06 -12.53 6.08
C ALA A 14 -9.28 -12.24 7.59
N PHE A 15 -10.03 -11.18 7.90
CA PHE A 15 -10.43 -10.79 9.24
C PHE A 15 -11.68 -9.92 9.15
N GLN A 16 -12.60 -10.11 10.09
CA GLN A 16 -13.77 -9.26 10.30
C GLN A 16 -13.95 -9.09 11.80
N SER A 17 -14.15 -7.84 12.23
CA SER A 17 -14.39 -7.53 13.64
C SER A 17 -15.71 -8.12 14.13
N GLU A 18 -15.78 -8.45 15.42
CA GLU A 18 -16.91 -9.17 16.02
C GLU A 18 -18.20 -8.33 16.04
N ASN A 19 -18.06 -7.00 16.06
CA ASN A 19 -19.18 -6.05 16.07
C ASN A 19 -19.65 -5.63 14.65
N LEU A 20 -19.17 -6.31 13.62
CA LEU A 20 -19.51 -6.03 12.22
C LEU A 20 -20.47 -7.07 11.68
N SER A 21 -21.68 -6.65 11.27
CA SER A 21 -22.67 -7.57 10.68
C SER A 21 -22.32 -7.91 9.24
N SER A 22 -21.73 -6.96 8.52
CA SER A 22 -21.31 -7.15 7.13
C SER A 22 -20.10 -6.26 6.74
N PRO A 23 -19.27 -6.69 5.77
CA PRO A 23 -18.06 -5.95 5.38
C PRO A 23 -18.31 -4.51 4.92
N GLU A 24 -19.47 -4.22 4.33
CA GLU A 24 -19.84 -2.88 3.88
C GLU A 24 -20.12 -1.88 5.01
N GLU A 25 -20.32 -2.36 6.24
CA GLU A 25 -20.46 -1.53 7.44
C GLU A 25 -19.10 -1.07 7.99
N ALA A 26 -17.99 -1.63 7.50
CA ALA A 26 -16.67 -1.37 8.06
C ALA A 26 -16.31 0.12 7.94
N GLU A 27 -15.80 0.71 9.00
CA GLU A 27 -15.22 2.06 9.05
C GLU A 27 -13.72 2.03 8.72
N ILE A 28 -13.08 0.89 8.92
CA ILE A 28 -11.67 0.64 8.58
C ILE A 28 -11.61 -0.56 7.63
N VAL A 29 -11.12 -0.33 6.41
CA VAL A 29 -10.95 -1.38 5.40
C VAL A 29 -9.47 -1.51 5.09
N LEU A 30 -8.86 -2.63 5.46
CA LEU A 30 -7.46 -2.92 5.18
C LEU A 30 -7.38 -3.83 3.94
N LEU A 31 -6.64 -3.41 2.93
CA LEU A 31 -6.48 -4.09 1.65
C LEU A 31 -5.05 -4.62 1.56
N CYS A 32 -4.92 -5.94 1.42
CA CYS A 32 -3.63 -6.58 1.18
C CYS A 32 -3.19 -6.24 -0.25
N ASP A 33 -2.05 -5.57 -0.37
CA ASP A 33 -1.50 -5.14 -1.65
C ASP A 33 -0.30 -5.98 -2.08
N ARG A 34 -0.08 -6.01 -3.38
CA ARG A 34 1.18 -6.45 -3.99
C ARG A 34 1.68 -5.32 -4.86
N HIS A 35 2.80 -4.74 -4.44
CA HIS A 35 3.34 -3.47 -4.97
C HIS A 35 3.73 -3.52 -6.46
N ASP A 36 3.62 -4.68 -7.11
CA ASP A 36 3.96 -4.95 -8.49
C ASP A 36 2.76 -5.34 -9.39
N ASP A 37 1.54 -5.46 -8.85
CA ASP A 37 0.37 -5.90 -9.63
C ASP A 37 -0.64 -4.77 -9.88
N ALA A 38 -0.57 -4.19 -11.09
CA ALA A 38 -1.48 -3.11 -11.52
C ALA A 38 -2.96 -3.52 -11.56
N ALA A 39 -3.28 -4.79 -11.79
CA ALA A 39 -4.67 -5.27 -11.82
C ALA A 39 -5.26 -5.30 -10.40
N LEU A 40 -4.47 -5.69 -9.39
CA LEU A 40 -4.86 -5.61 -7.99
C LEU A 40 -5.05 -4.16 -7.53
N MET A 41 -4.12 -3.27 -7.89
CA MET A 41 -4.23 -1.84 -7.59
C MET A 41 -5.49 -1.21 -8.19
N LEU A 42 -5.82 -1.55 -9.44
CA LEU A 42 -7.07 -1.10 -10.07
C LEU A 42 -8.30 -1.60 -9.32
N ARG A 43 -8.30 -2.86 -8.89
CA ARG A 43 -9.42 -3.44 -8.11
C ARG A 43 -9.56 -2.77 -6.75
N ASN A 44 -8.45 -2.44 -6.08
CA ASN A 44 -8.44 -1.68 -4.84
C ASN A 44 -9.06 -0.29 -5.06
N ALA A 45 -8.64 0.41 -6.13
CA ALA A 45 -9.22 1.70 -6.49
C ALA A 45 -10.72 1.62 -6.83
N GLN A 46 -11.16 0.58 -7.54
CA GLN A 46 -12.57 0.33 -7.83
C GLN A 46 -13.38 0.08 -6.56
N LEU A 47 -12.87 -0.74 -5.63
CA LEU A 47 -13.53 -0.98 -4.35
C LEU A 47 -13.64 0.30 -3.54
N ILE A 48 -12.53 1.04 -3.41
CA ILE A 48 -12.53 2.37 -2.79
C ILE A 48 -13.60 3.20 -3.47
N ASP A 49 -13.67 3.23 -4.80
CA ASP A 49 -14.66 4.01 -5.55
C ASP A 49 -16.12 3.66 -5.26
N LEU A 50 -16.46 2.39 -5.03
CA LEU A 50 -17.83 1.97 -4.74
C LEU A 50 -18.37 2.54 -3.43
N PHE A 51 -17.49 2.94 -2.51
CA PHE A 51 -17.89 3.54 -1.24
C PHE A 51 -17.98 5.10 -1.30
N VAL A 52 -17.78 5.77 -2.46
CA VAL A 52 -17.42 7.23 -2.61
C VAL A 52 -18.49 8.25 -2.22
N LYS A 53 -19.54 7.85 -1.49
CA LYS A 53 -20.54 8.82 -1.05
C LYS A 53 -20.03 9.79 0.03
N GLU A 54 -18.92 9.50 0.70
CA GLU A 54 -18.39 10.33 1.78
C GLU A 54 -16.88 10.50 1.70
N SER A 55 -16.38 11.52 2.41
CA SER A 55 -14.97 11.89 2.52
C SER A 55 -14.13 10.70 2.98
N LYS A 56 -13.05 10.40 2.24
CA LYS A 56 -12.20 9.23 2.48
C LYS A 56 -10.76 9.61 2.60
N VAL A 57 -10.12 8.97 3.57
CA VAL A 57 -8.67 8.84 3.63
C VAL A 57 -8.29 7.47 3.12
N MET A 58 -7.36 7.44 2.18
CA MET A 58 -6.56 6.28 1.85
C MET A 58 -5.20 6.45 2.51
N LEU A 59 -4.84 5.48 3.32
CA LEU A 59 -3.58 5.37 4.01
C LEU A 59 -2.68 4.41 3.22
N VAL A 60 -1.48 4.84 2.84
CA VAL A 60 -0.52 4.03 2.07
C VAL A 60 0.77 3.70 2.84
N GLU A 61 1.29 2.50 2.57
CA GLU A 61 2.57 2.01 3.07
C GLU A 61 3.74 2.86 2.56
N GLY A 62 4.84 2.94 3.31
CA GLY A 62 6.06 3.58 2.85
C GLY A 62 5.99 5.11 2.80
N ILE A 63 4.93 5.75 3.28
CA ILE A 63 4.85 7.21 3.46
C ILE A 63 4.72 7.52 4.95
N PRO A 64 5.42 8.56 5.47
CA PRO A 64 5.35 8.86 6.89
C PRO A 64 3.91 9.17 7.32
N SER A 65 3.58 8.75 8.53
CA SER A 65 2.28 8.93 9.16
C SER A 65 1.82 10.37 9.00
N MET A 66 0.61 10.53 8.46
CA MET A 66 -0.05 11.81 8.25
C MET A 66 0.53 12.71 7.14
N VAL A 67 1.60 12.31 6.45
CA VAL A 67 2.09 13.04 5.27
C VAL A 67 1.14 12.79 4.11
N GLU A 68 0.56 13.87 3.59
CA GLU A 68 -0.30 13.87 2.42
C GLU A 68 0.54 13.87 1.14
N ILE A 69 0.10 13.10 0.15
CA ILE A 69 0.77 12.99 -1.15
C ILE A 69 -0.22 13.12 -2.31
N ASP A 70 0.29 13.49 -3.48
CA ASP A 70 -0.47 13.37 -4.72
C ASP A 70 -0.64 11.88 -5.06
N PRO A 71 -1.89 11.37 -5.23
CA PRO A 71 -2.13 9.97 -5.56
C PRO A 71 -1.37 9.47 -6.81
N ARG A 72 -1.06 10.36 -7.76
CA ARG A 72 -0.37 10.04 -9.02
C ARG A 72 1.14 9.82 -8.85
N THR A 73 1.69 10.05 -7.67
CA THR A 73 3.12 9.88 -7.38
C THR A 73 3.47 8.49 -6.84
N ARG A 74 2.49 7.64 -6.55
CA ARG A 74 2.69 6.28 -6.02
C ARG A 74 1.85 5.28 -6.79
N MET A 75 2.40 4.09 -7.01
CA MET A 75 1.69 3.00 -7.71
C MET A 75 0.41 2.58 -6.96
N SER A 76 0.49 2.36 -5.66
CA SER A 76 -0.63 1.87 -4.82
C SER A 76 -1.83 2.82 -4.79
N SER A 77 -1.61 4.13 -4.94
CA SER A 77 -2.66 5.15 -5.03
C SER A 77 -2.93 5.64 -6.44
N PHE A 78 -2.23 5.15 -7.45
CA PHE A 78 -2.26 5.78 -8.76
C PHE A 78 -3.67 5.85 -9.33
N TYR A 79 -4.45 4.78 -9.21
CA TYR A 79 -5.77 4.65 -9.82
C TYR A 79 -6.90 5.31 -9.03
N VAL A 80 -6.67 5.79 -7.81
CA VAL A 80 -7.75 6.40 -7.02
C VAL A 80 -8.15 7.77 -7.57
N LYS A 81 -9.42 8.12 -7.39
CA LYS A 81 -9.93 9.45 -7.76
C LYS A 81 -9.25 10.55 -6.94
N SER A 82 -9.09 11.72 -7.55
CA SER A 82 -8.53 12.91 -6.89
C SER A 82 -9.34 13.42 -5.70
N SER A 83 -10.60 13.00 -5.55
CA SER A 83 -11.42 13.29 -4.37
C SER A 83 -11.04 12.47 -3.13
N VAL A 84 -10.18 11.46 -3.26
CA VAL A 84 -9.68 10.65 -2.14
C VAL A 84 -8.42 11.32 -1.60
N LYS A 85 -8.42 11.61 -0.29
CA LYS A 85 -7.24 12.11 0.39
C LYS A 85 -6.25 10.97 0.59
N VAL A 86 -5.03 11.06 0.06
CA VAL A 86 -4.00 10.02 0.20
C VAL A 86 -2.93 10.47 1.19
N MET A 87 -2.70 9.67 2.22
CA MET A 87 -1.74 9.96 3.29
C MET A 87 -0.92 8.72 3.65
N GLY A 88 0.24 8.88 4.28
CA GLY A 88 0.99 7.76 4.83
C GLY A 88 0.43 7.25 6.15
N TRP A 89 0.58 5.94 6.41
CA TRP A 89 0.40 5.34 7.74
C TRP A 89 1.68 4.81 8.37
N ASP A 90 2.74 4.74 7.58
CA ASP A 90 3.97 4.11 8.01
C ASP A 90 4.73 5.06 8.95
N ARG A 91 5.85 4.61 9.52
CA ARG A 91 6.84 5.56 10.06
C ARG A 91 7.51 6.38 8.95
N GLY A 92 7.21 6.02 7.69
CA GLY A 92 7.79 6.50 6.46
C GLY A 92 8.52 5.40 5.74
N VAL A 93 8.95 5.67 4.51
CA VAL A 93 10.33 5.31 4.18
C VAL A 93 11.15 5.98 5.27
N SER A 94 11.47 5.22 6.31
CA SER A 94 12.73 5.28 7.02
C SER A 94 13.63 6.48 6.67
N THR A 95 13.24 7.68 7.08
CA THR A 95 14.19 8.79 7.24
C THR A 95 15.20 8.47 8.35
N SER A 96 15.01 7.34 9.05
CA SER A 96 15.99 6.70 9.92
C SER A 96 16.65 5.43 9.38
N MET A 97 16.25 4.88 8.21
CA MET A 97 17.19 3.97 7.51
C MET A 97 18.29 4.78 6.87
N TRP A 98 18.17 6.10 6.78
CA TRP A 98 19.14 6.88 6.07
C TRP A 98 19.30 8.25 6.71
N GLY A 99 20.54 8.63 6.99
CA GLY A 99 20.99 9.98 6.65
C GLY A 99 20.90 10.22 5.13
N CYS A 100 19.74 9.94 4.53
CA CYS A 100 19.49 9.99 3.10
C CYS A 100 19.56 11.45 2.73
N SER A 101 20.43 11.77 1.80
CA SER A 101 20.27 13.00 1.07
C SER A 101 18.88 13.03 0.42
N SER A 102 18.28 14.22 0.30
CA SER A 102 17.02 14.42 -0.43
C SER A 102 17.02 13.74 -1.81
N LYS A 103 18.20 13.56 -2.40
CA LYS A 103 18.43 12.87 -3.68
C LYS A 103 17.87 11.44 -3.73
N ILE A 104 17.93 10.66 -2.65
CA ILE A 104 17.41 9.28 -2.65
C ILE A 104 15.88 9.27 -2.60
N ILE A 105 15.30 10.16 -1.80
CA ILE A 105 13.84 10.32 -1.73
C ILE A 105 13.30 10.75 -3.10
N ASP A 106 13.93 11.75 -3.71
CA ASP A 106 13.58 12.22 -5.05
C ASP A 106 13.74 11.10 -6.10
N ALA A 107 14.80 10.29 -6.02
CA ALA A 107 15.03 9.17 -6.93
C ALA A 107 13.98 8.06 -6.78
N VAL A 108 13.57 7.72 -5.55
CA VAL A 108 12.52 6.71 -5.28
C VAL A 108 11.17 7.19 -5.83
N LEU A 109 10.79 8.43 -5.52
CA LEU A 109 9.53 9.01 -6.01
C LEU A 109 9.51 9.10 -7.54
N GLU A 110 10.62 9.49 -8.16
CA GLU A 110 10.71 9.56 -9.63
C GLU A 110 10.67 8.17 -10.28
N LYS A 111 11.31 7.16 -9.67
CA LYS A 111 11.22 5.76 -10.12
C LYS A 111 9.77 5.27 -10.07
N GLU A 112 9.09 5.41 -8.94
CA GLU A 112 7.72 4.93 -8.77
C GLU A 112 6.73 5.67 -9.67
N ARG A 113 6.91 6.98 -9.86
CA ARG A 113 6.14 7.78 -10.82
C ARG A 113 6.27 7.23 -12.24
N LYS A 114 7.50 7.00 -12.71
CA LYS A 114 7.76 6.47 -14.05
C LYS A 114 7.20 5.08 -14.24
N GLN A 115 7.38 4.21 -13.25
CA GLN A 115 6.84 2.85 -13.27
C GLN A 115 5.31 2.85 -13.32
N ALA A 116 4.66 3.73 -12.55
CA ALA A 116 3.22 3.90 -12.62
C ALA A 116 2.76 4.37 -14.02
N VAL A 117 3.42 5.39 -14.59
CA VAL A 117 3.15 5.90 -15.96
C VAL A 117 3.26 4.79 -17.00
N PHE A 118 4.31 3.97 -16.91
CA PHE A 118 4.54 2.83 -17.80
C PHE A 118 3.39 1.80 -17.71
N LEU A 119 3.04 1.34 -16.51
CA LEU A 119 1.98 0.35 -16.28
C LEU A 119 0.59 0.83 -16.73
N LEU A 120 0.33 2.14 -16.73
CA LEU A 120 -0.93 2.71 -17.19
C LEU A 120 -1.08 2.71 -18.69
N LYS A 121 -0.01 3.11 -19.38
CA LYS A 121 -0.04 3.22 -20.83
C LYS A 121 -0.03 1.83 -21.47
N PHE A 122 0.60 0.86 -20.82
CA PHE A 122 1.00 -0.38 -21.48
C PHE A 122 0.62 -1.58 -20.62
N ARG A 123 -0.56 -2.16 -20.91
CA ARG A 123 -1.09 -3.38 -20.29
C ARG A 123 -0.72 -4.66 -21.07
N GLY A 124 0.18 -4.57 -22.04
CA GLY A 124 0.46 -5.63 -23.02
C GLY A 124 1.71 -6.46 -22.70
N SER A 125 1.79 -7.65 -23.29
CA SER A 125 2.98 -8.52 -23.27
C SER A 125 4.19 -7.84 -23.93
N GLU A 126 5.38 -8.07 -23.41
CA GLU A 126 6.66 -7.51 -23.92
C GLU A 126 6.92 -7.78 -25.41
N ASP A 127 6.26 -8.80 -25.98
CA ASP A 127 6.45 -9.24 -27.36
C ASP A 127 5.94 -8.26 -28.44
N SER A 128 5.22 -7.19 -28.06
CA SER A 128 4.69 -6.21 -29.04
C SER A 128 4.81 -4.75 -28.59
N MET A 129 5.96 -4.36 -28.05
CA MET A 129 6.19 -2.97 -27.64
C MET A 129 6.48 -2.06 -28.86
N ASN A 130 5.77 -0.94 -28.95
CA ASN A 130 6.03 0.16 -29.88
C ASN A 130 7.20 1.05 -29.40
N GLU A 131 7.66 1.99 -30.23
CA GLU A 131 8.83 2.82 -29.91
C GLU A 131 8.64 3.72 -28.66
N GLU A 132 7.42 4.19 -28.40
CA GLU A 132 7.10 4.96 -27.19
C GLU A 132 7.19 4.08 -25.94
N GLU A 133 6.73 2.82 -26.04
CA GLU A 133 6.80 1.79 -25.01
C GLU A 133 8.25 1.45 -24.64
N VAL A 134 9.08 1.19 -25.64
CA VAL A 134 10.51 0.90 -25.45
C VAL A 134 11.23 2.08 -24.79
N THR A 135 10.88 3.30 -25.18
CA THR A 135 11.47 4.52 -24.60
C THR A 135 11.11 4.68 -23.13
N LEU A 136 9.82 4.55 -22.78
CA LEU A 136 9.36 4.65 -21.38
C LEU A 136 9.90 3.53 -20.50
N LYS A 137 10.01 2.29 -21.01
CA LYS A 137 10.66 1.18 -20.30
C LYS A 137 12.14 1.47 -20.04
N SER A 138 12.87 1.94 -21.05
CA SER A 138 14.27 2.33 -20.92
C SER A 138 14.46 3.46 -19.90
N GLU A 139 13.55 4.43 -19.84
CA GLU A 139 13.57 5.48 -18.81
C GLU A 139 13.31 4.94 -17.40
N CYS A 140 12.43 3.96 -17.25
CA CYS A 140 12.19 3.26 -15.99
C CYS A 140 13.42 2.46 -15.56
N ASP A 141 13.97 1.64 -16.46
CA ASP A 141 15.16 0.81 -16.23
C ASP A 141 16.39 1.68 -15.87
N ARG A 142 16.54 2.83 -16.53
CA ARG A 142 17.57 3.83 -16.20
C ARG A 142 17.36 4.45 -14.81
N SER A 143 16.13 4.83 -14.48
CA SER A 143 15.83 5.41 -13.15
C SER A 143 16.05 4.39 -12.03
N PHE A 144 15.74 3.11 -12.28
CA PHE A 144 16.05 2.03 -11.36
C PHE A 144 17.55 1.79 -11.22
N SER A 145 18.31 1.81 -12.32
CA SER A 145 19.76 1.66 -12.29
C SER A 145 20.43 2.79 -11.50
N GLN A 146 20.00 4.04 -11.71
CA GLN A 146 20.46 5.21 -10.95
C GLN A 146 20.16 5.08 -9.45
N PHE A 147 18.96 4.61 -9.10
CA PHE A 147 18.63 4.31 -7.71
C PHE A 147 19.59 3.27 -7.11
N MET A 148 19.87 2.17 -7.83
CA MET A 148 20.78 1.13 -7.37
C MET A 148 22.24 1.60 -7.27
N GLU A 149 22.69 2.54 -8.10
CA GLU A 149 24.01 3.16 -7.99
C GLU A 149 24.11 4.03 -6.74
N ILE A 150 23.13 4.91 -6.48
CA ILE A 150 23.11 5.74 -5.28
C ILE A 150 23.10 4.88 -4.01
N MET A 151 22.33 3.78 -4.01
CA MET A 151 22.28 2.83 -2.89
C MET A 151 23.64 2.18 -2.60
N LYS A 152 24.45 1.93 -3.64
CA LYS A 152 25.80 1.35 -3.51
C LYS A 152 26.83 2.38 -3.04
N GLU A 153 26.74 3.61 -3.52
CA GLU A 153 27.66 4.71 -3.16
C GLU A 153 27.56 5.10 -1.69
N GLU A 154 26.37 4.99 -1.09
CA GLU A 154 26.12 5.35 0.30
C GLU A 154 26.49 4.23 1.31
N HIS A 155 27.22 3.19 0.87
CA HIS A 155 27.80 2.12 1.71
C HIS A 155 26.85 1.51 2.76
N PHE A 156 25.73 0.95 2.30
CA PHE A 156 24.67 0.38 3.14
C PHE A 156 24.96 -0.98 3.80
N ASP A 157 26.23 -1.28 4.11
CA ASP A 157 26.61 -2.64 4.51
C ASP A 157 26.43 -2.94 6.02
N HIS A 158 26.08 -1.98 6.88
CA HIS A 158 25.96 -2.23 8.33
C HIS A 158 24.91 -1.38 9.10
N VAL A 159 23.61 -1.74 9.02
CA VAL A 159 22.64 -1.56 10.13
C VAL A 159 21.56 -2.67 10.05
N GLU A 160 21.88 -3.87 10.49
CA GLU A 160 20.85 -4.77 10.99
C GLU A 160 20.07 -4.05 12.13
N MET A 161 18.75 -4.24 12.24
CA MET A 161 18.03 -4.26 13.53
C MET A 161 17.71 -3.00 14.37
N ALA A 162 18.06 -1.76 14.06
CA ALA A 162 17.80 -0.65 15.01
C ALA A 162 16.33 -0.15 15.13
N PHE A 163 15.33 -1.04 15.18
CA PHE A 163 13.93 -0.80 15.61
C PHE A 163 12.84 -0.47 14.54
N ASN A 164 12.88 -1.10 13.36
CA ASN A 164 11.72 -1.13 12.43
C ASN A 164 11.29 -2.58 12.13
N THR A 165 10.81 -3.29 13.15
CA THR A 165 10.16 -4.59 12.94
C THR A 165 8.78 -4.39 12.30
N PHE A 166 8.21 -5.46 11.71
CA PHE A 166 6.81 -5.45 11.27
C PHE A 166 5.87 -4.97 12.38
N GLN A 167 6.14 -5.37 13.63
CA GLN A 167 5.42 -4.86 14.80
C GLN A 167 5.48 -3.33 14.94
N THR A 168 6.66 -2.73 14.81
CA THR A 168 6.82 -1.27 14.92
C THR A 168 6.05 -0.53 13.82
N ARG A 169 6.05 -1.05 12.59
CA ARG A 169 5.29 -0.48 11.46
C ARG A 169 3.79 -0.66 11.66
N ASN A 170 3.35 -1.82 12.14
CA ASN A 170 1.96 -2.06 12.51
C ASN A 170 1.50 -1.13 13.65
N GLN A 171 2.38 -0.84 14.61
CA GLN A 171 2.09 0.14 15.66
C GLN A 171 1.88 1.55 15.09
N ALA A 172 2.71 1.98 14.12
CA ALA A 172 2.52 3.24 13.42
C ALA A 172 1.21 3.29 12.60
N MET A 173 0.82 2.16 12.01
CA MET A 173 -0.49 2.01 11.37
C MET A 173 -1.62 2.28 12.36
N ILE A 174 -1.59 1.63 13.53
CA ILE A 174 -2.57 1.81 14.61
C ILE A 174 -2.63 3.28 15.04
N GLU A 175 -1.49 3.91 15.30
CA GLU A 175 -1.42 5.32 15.67
C GLU A 175 -2.00 6.25 14.60
N THR A 176 -1.75 5.96 13.32
CA THR A 176 -2.31 6.74 12.21
C THR A 176 -3.83 6.57 12.13
N LEU A 177 -4.33 5.35 12.31
CA LEU A 177 -5.76 5.08 12.39
C LEU A 177 -6.40 5.87 13.53
N GLU A 178 -5.77 5.92 14.70
CA GLU A 178 -6.25 6.72 15.84
C GLU A 178 -6.25 8.22 15.55
N LYS A 179 -5.20 8.76 14.91
CA LYS A 179 -5.12 10.18 14.54
C LYS A 179 -6.20 10.59 13.52
N THR A 180 -6.60 9.67 12.66
CA THR A 180 -7.56 9.92 11.57
C THR A 180 -9.01 9.60 11.94
N LYS A 181 -9.29 9.07 13.14
CA LYS A 181 -10.61 8.58 13.53
C LYS A 181 -11.72 9.64 13.60
N HIS A 182 -11.36 10.88 13.89
CA HIS A 182 -12.32 11.98 14.00
C HIS A 182 -12.54 12.72 12.69
N SER A 183 -11.65 12.52 11.73
CA SER A 183 -11.63 13.32 10.52
C SER A 183 -12.64 12.83 9.49
N MET A 184 -12.94 11.53 9.44
CA MET A 184 -13.74 10.91 8.36
C MET A 184 -14.46 9.62 8.80
N SER A 185 -15.55 9.27 8.10
CA SER A 185 -16.39 8.10 8.39
C SER A 185 -15.76 6.77 7.95
N ARG A 186 -14.91 6.77 6.92
CA ARG A 186 -14.27 5.54 6.41
C ARG A 186 -12.81 5.76 6.00
N ARG A 187 -11.95 4.84 6.43
CA ARG A 187 -10.51 4.80 6.16
C ARG A 187 -10.15 3.53 5.41
N PHE A 188 -9.39 3.68 4.34
CA PHE A 188 -8.81 2.55 3.59
C PHE A 188 -7.32 2.48 3.91
N VAL A 189 -6.80 1.31 4.26
CA VAL A 189 -5.37 1.09 4.50
C VAL A 189 -4.85 0.15 3.43
N ILE A 190 -3.84 0.56 2.68
CA ILE A 190 -3.12 -0.29 1.73
C ILE A 190 -1.79 -0.70 2.35
N ALA A 191 -1.58 -2.00 2.50
CA ALA A 191 -0.36 -2.56 3.09
C ALA A 191 -0.03 -3.92 2.49
N GLY A 192 1.26 -4.26 2.43
CA GLY A 192 1.70 -5.60 2.08
C GLY A 192 1.10 -6.67 3.00
N GLU A 193 0.85 -7.87 2.46
CA GLU A 193 0.12 -8.95 3.15
C GLU A 193 0.68 -9.30 4.53
N PHE A 194 2.01 -9.31 4.67
CA PHE A 194 2.72 -9.60 5.94
C PHE A 194 2.42 -8.62 7.08
N HIS A 195 1.91 -7.41 6.78
CA HIS A 195 1.45 -6.48 7.82
C HIS A 195 0.10 -6.89 8.41
N LEU A 196 -0.72 -7.62 7.65
CA LEU A 196 -2.14 -7.83 7.91
C LEU A 196 -2.48 -9.28 8.24
N ILE A 197 -1.71 -10.23 7.72
CA ILE A 197 -1.98 -11.67 7.81
C ILE A 197 -0.73 -12.40 8.33
N GLN A 198 -0.91 -13.20 9.38
CA GLN A 198 0.14 -14.11 9.86
C GLN A 198 0.28 -15.28 8.91
N GLU A 199 1.47 -15.50 8.37
CA GLU A 199 1.77 -16.72 7.62
C GLU A 199 1.75 -17.95 8.55
N LYS A 200 1.17 -19.05 8.07
CA LYS A 200 1.17 -20.32 8.82
C LYS A 200 2.61 -20.81 9.01
N GLY A 201 2.98 -21.10 10.26
CA GLY A 201 4.30 -21.62 10.60
C GLY A 201 5.34 -20.54 10.88
N ASN A 202 5.04 -19.26 10.61
CA ASN A 202 5.89 -18.17 11.05
C ASN A 202 5.59 -17.83 12.52
N ASN A 203 6.47 -18.31 13.41
CA ASN A 203 6.41 -18.07 14.85
C ASN A 203 7.34 -16.93 15.30
N ASP A 204 7.91 -16.14 14.38
CA ASP A 204 8.76 -15.01 14.76
C ASP A 204 7.88 -13.92 15.42
N PRO A 205 8.07 -13.63 16.72
CA PRO A 205 7.28 -12.61 17.40
C PRO A 205 7.41 -11.23 16.75
N ARG A 206 8.53 -10.93 16.09
CA ARG A 206 8.78 -9.65 15.39
C ARG A 206 7.90 -9.48 14.15
N MET A 207 7.33 -10.56 13.63
CA MET A 207 6.40 -10.61 12.50
C MET A 207 4.95 -10.81 12.94
N SER A 208 4.68 -10.80 14.26
CA SER A 208 3.34 -11.01 14.79
C SER A 208 2.38 -9.87 14.39
N VAL A 209 1.27 -10.24 13.75
CA VAL A 209 0.15 -9.33 13.47
C VAL A 209 -0.89 -9.27 14.59
N ALA A 210 -0.67 -10.01 15.69
CA ALA A 210 -1.62 -10.07 16.81
C ALA A 210 -1.98 -8.69 17.40
N PRO A 211 -1.02 -7.77 17.65
CA PRO A 211 -1.36 -6.45 18.17
C PRO A 211 -2.31 -5.65 17.27
N LEU A 212 -2.13 -5.74 15.95
CA LEU A 212 -3.04 -5.11 14.99
C LEU A 212 -4.41 -5.76 15.03
N ARG A 213 -4.50 -7.10 15.06
CA ARG A 213 -5.78 -7.81 15.14
C ARG A 213 -6.54 -7.51 16.43
N ASP A 214 -5.83 -7.44 17.55
CA ASP A 214 -6.42 -7.08 18.85
C ASP A 214 -6.95 -5.65 18.83
N TYR A 215 -6.19 -4.71 18.25
CA TYR A 215 -6.67 -3.34 18.04
C TYR A 215 -7.91 -3.27 17.13
N LEU A 216 -7.99 -4.08 16.07
CA LEU A 216 -9.10 -4.04 15.12
C LEU A 216 -10.36 -4.75 15.66
N ARG A 217 -10.24 -5.65 16.64
CA ARG A 217 -11.32 -6.52 17.14
C ARG A 217 -12.54 -5.75 17.64
N ASP A 218 -12.33 -4.65 18.35
CA ASP A 218 -13.39 -3.79 18.89
C ASP A 218 -13.78 -2.64 17.96
N LYS A 219 -13.12 -2.51 16.80
CA LYS A 219 -13.41 -1.51 15.76
C LYS A 219 -14.34 -2.10 14.72
N LYS A 220 -15.03 -1.27 13.94
CA LYS A 220 -15.73 -1.75 12.73
C LYS A 220 -14.73 -1.92 11.59
N ALA A 221 -13.99 -3.03 11.59
CA ALA A 221 -12.90 -3.24 10.65
C ALA A 221 -13.01 -4.54 9.86
N VAL A 222 -12.40 -4.55 8.67
CA VAL A 222 -12.26 -5.73 7.82
C VAL A 222 -10.89 -5.74 7.15
N ILE A 223 -10.26 -6.93 7.07
CA ILE A 223 -9.06 -7.17 6.25
C ILE A 223 -9.49 -7.98 5.03
N LEU A 224 -9.21 -7.45 3.86
CA LEU A 224 -9.53 -8.06 2.57
C LEU A 224 -8.24 -8.45 1.85
N LYS A 225 -8.21 -9.69 1.37
CA LYS A 225 -7.15 -10.25 0.53
C LYS A 225 -7.72 -10.58 -0.84
N HIS A 226 -7.02 -10.26 -1.93
CA HIS A 226 -7.50 -10.60 -3.27
C HIS A 226 -7.62 -12.12 -3.48
N LYS A 227 -8.67 -12.57 -4.17
CA LYS A 227 -8.91 -14.01 -4.47
C LYS A 227 -7.97 -14.57 -5.54
N TYR A 228 -7.54 -13.72 -6.47
CA TYR A 228 -6.83 -14.13 -7.67
C TYR A 228 -5.31 -14.16 -7.39
N GLU A 229 -4.85 -15.19 -6.69
CA GLU A 229 -3.42 -15.52 -6.57
C GLU A 229 -2.95 -16.55 -7.62
N GLN A 230 -3.81 -16.91 -8.60
CA GLN A 230 -3.60 -18.07 -9.48
C GLN A 230 -3.51 -17.76 -10.98
N LEU A 231 -3.44 -16.49 -11.39
CA LEU A 231 -3.22 -16.16 -12.80
C LEU A 231 -1.75 -15.77 -12.98
N VAL A 232 -0.91 -16.80 -13.11
CA VAL A 232 0.40 -16.72 -13.78
C VAL A 232 0.17 -17.01 -15.25
#